data_AF-A0A9P1F3G1-F1
#
_entry.id   AF-A0A9P1F3G1-F1
#
_cell.length_a   1.000
_cell.length_b   1.000
_cell.length_c   1.000
_cell.angle_alpha   90.00
_cell.angle_beta   90.00
_cell.angle_gamma   90.00
#
_symmetry.space_group_name_H-M   'P 1'
#
loop_
_entity.id
_entity.type
_entity.pdbx_description
1 polymer ?
#
loop_
_entity_poly.entity_id
_entity_poly.type
_entity_poly.pdbx_seq_one_letter_code
_entity_poly.pdbx_strand_id
1 'polypeptide(L)'
;MGSTIVQKLLLTLFIVLVLIGICLTSGGCFSPAWQVVDIREFRAEHQHGLWWDCIRAEKHVVSVGDFYDETPLHCMYKFDNSAELVIENTLNNIDEDGAAGESEHHRFWAWHKAILFFIITSEFLAFIAICAGVCAPCVPSTAFASSIALFIAMLCSLLADGIFFLAANRVDNRFVQGMVGTYEQRIGYAFYLHLMGTLCWIGAFVCSLLTTYKFVSGGQDDGSKENLFTWQQQTQPATLSVNDLPYRREEPLLQDKFAQSAYRPSPQVPYRTTSIPQFRETSA
;
A
#
# COMPACT_ATOMS: atom_id res chain seq x y z
N MET A 1 -5.97 -6.77 -27.23
CA MET A 1 -6.07 -5.35 -26.84
C MET A 1 -4.67 -4.81 -26.55
N GLY A 2 -4.15 -3.89 -27.36
CA GLY A 2 -2.85 -3.26 -27.10
C GLY A 2 -3.01 -2.08 -26.14
N SER A 3 -2.20 -2.01 -25.08
CA SER A 3 -2.20 -0.87 -24.16
C SER A 3 -1.82 0.42 -24.89
N THR A 4 -2.61 1.48 -24.71
CA THR A 4 -2.36 2.80 -25.31
C THR A 4 -1.07 3.41 -24.75
N ILE A 5 -0.40 4.27 -25.52
CA ILE A 5 0.83 4.97 -25.08
C ILE A 5 0.60 5.70 -23.75
N VAL A 6 -0.58 6.31 -23.58
CA VAL A 6 -0.98 7.03 -22.36
C VAL A 6 -1.09 6.09 -21.16
N GLN A 7 -1.71 4.92 -21.31
CA GLN A 7 -1.82 3.93 -20.21
C GLN A 7 -0.44 3.44 -19.77
N LYS A 8 0.47 3.17 -20.72
CA LYS A 8 1.84 2.76 -20.39
C LYS A 8 2.57 3.86 -19.62
N LEU A 9 2.46 5.11 -20.09
CA LEU A 9 3.09 6.26 -19.43
C LEU A 9 2.55 6.44 -18.00
N LEU A 10 1.23 6.41 -17.81
CA LEU A 10 0.61 6.56 -16.49
C LEU A 10 1.01 5.43 -15.54
N LEU A 11 1.05 4.19 -16.03
CA LEU A 11 1.48 3.03 -15.23
C LEU A 11 2.95 3.11 -14.85
N THR A 12 3.83 3.47 -15.80
CA THR A 12 5.26 3.67 -15.51
C THR A 12 5.47 4.79 -14.50
N LEU A 13 4.79 5.93 -14.67
CA LEU A 13 4.86 7.04 -13.74
C LEU A 13 4.38 6.66 -12.34
N PHE A 14 3.26 5.92 -12.26
CA PHE A 14 2.77 5.34 -11.01
C PHE A 14 3.84 4.48 -10.34
N ILE A 15 4.41 3.49 -11.03
CA ILE A 15 5.41 2.58 -10.46
C ILE A 15 6.63 3.36 -9.94
N VAL A 16 7.16 4.29 -10.73
CA VAL A 16 8.33 5.09 -10.37
C VAL A 16 8.04 5.96 -9.14
N LEU A 17 6.88 6.62 -9.09
CA LEU A 17 6.49 7.45 -7.95
C LEU A 17 6.28 6.64 -6.67
N VAL A 18 5.68 5.44 -6.74
CA VAL A 18 5.54 4.60 -5.54
C VAL A 18 6.90 4.11 -5.07
N LEU A 19 7.81 3.70 -5.96
CA LEU A 19 9.16 3.29 -5.60
C LEU A 19 9.97 4.41 -4.94
N ILE A 20 9.96 5.62 -5.53
CA ILE A 20 10.60 6.80 -4.93
C ILE A 20 9.96 7.09 -3.57
N GLY A 21 8.63 7.02 -3.48
CA GLY A 21 7.88 7.18 -2.23
C GLY A 21 8.39 6.23 -1.15
N ILE A 22 8.41 4.91 -1.41
CA ILE A 22 8.93 3.87 -0.50
C ILE A 22 10.36 4.18 -0.05
N CYS A 23 11.25 4.54 -0.98
CA CYS A 23 12.64 4.85 -0.63
C CYS A 23 12.74 6.08 0.28
N LEU A 24 11.95 7.13 0.03
CA LEU A 24 11.95 8.36 0.84
C LEU A 24 11.31 8.14 2.21
N THR A 25 10.17 7.45 2.30
CA THR A 25 9.48 7.13 3.56
C THR A 25 10.32 6.19 4.42
N SER A 26 10.96 5.17 3.82
CA SER A 26 11.92 4.32 4.50
C SER A 26 13.13 5.13 4.95
N GLY A 27 13.71 5.98 4.10
CA GLY A 27 14.83 6.85 4.45
C GLY A 27 14.52 7.78 5.64
N GLY A 28 13.30 8.33 5.70
CA GLY A 28 12.80 9.08 6.85
C GLY A 28 12.66 8.21 8.10
N CYS A 29 12.02 7.05 7.99
CA CYS A 29 11.80 6.12 9.11
C CYS A 29 13.12 5.63 9.75
N PHE A 30 14.11 5.35 8.91
CA PHE A 30 15.48 4.96 9.28
C PHE A 30 16.41 6.16 9.42
N SER A 31 15.92 7.35 9.76
CA SER A 31 16.77 8.51 10.05
C SER A 31 16.56 9.00 11.49
N PRO A 32 17.64 9.38 12.20
CA PRO A 32 17.57 9.89 13.57
C PRO A 32 17.07 11.32 13.68
N ALA A 33 16.94 12.06 12.58
CA ALA A 33 16.69 13.50 12.65
C ALA A 33 15.21 13.82 12.40
N TRP A 34 14.29 13.25 13.18
CA TRP A 34 12.88 13.67 13.15
C TRP A 34 12.70 14.96 13.95
N GLN A 35 13.34 15.03 15.12
CA GLN A 35 13.53 16.27 15.87
C GLN A 35 15.02 16.44 16.17
N VAL A 36 15.49 17.69 16.17
CA VAL A 36 16.88 18.03 16.46
C VAL A 36 16.90 19.15 17.49
N VAL A 37 17.74 19.00 18.50
CA VAL A 37 17.96 20.01 19.54
C VAL A 37 19.45 20.16 19.78
N ASP A 38 19.87 21.41 19.97
CA ASP A 38 21.24 21.77 20.32
C ASP A 38 21.23 22.29 21.75
N ILE A 39 21.89 21.55 22.64
CA ILE A 39 21.95 21.85 24.08
C ILE A 39 23.29 22.51 24.37
N ARG A 40 23.25 23.81 24.64
CA ARG A 40 24.46 24.64 24.77
C ARG A 40 25.26 24.37 26.04
N GLU A 41 24.64 23.86 27.11
CA GLU A 41 25.36 23.50 28.34
C GLU A 41 26.28 22.30 28.11
N PHE A 42 25.77 21.27 27.44
CA PHE A 42 26.51 20.05 27.14
C PHE A 42 27.31 20.14 25.83
N ARG A 43 27.04 21.18 25.03
CA ARG A 43 27.65 21.40 23.72
C ARG A 43 27.51 20.16 22.86
N ALA A 44 26.27 19.70 22.74
CA ALA A 44 25.92 18.50 22.03
C ALA A 44 24.63 18.70 21.23
N GLU A 45 24.62 18.17 20.01
CA GLU A 45 23.46 18.06 19.16
C GLU A 45 22.80 16.70 19.40
N HIS A 46 21.52 16.71 19.72
CA HIS A 46 20.70 15.53 19.96
C HIS A 46 19.70 15.42 18.82
N GLN A 47 19.74 14.28 18.13
CA GLN A 47 18.84 13.92 17.04
C GLN A 47 17.90 12.82 17.52
N HIS A 48 16.62 13.16 17.65
CA HIS A 48 15.57 12.25 18.07
C HIS A 48 14.88 11.64 16.86
N GLY A 49 15.06 10.33 16.69
CA GLY A 49 14.36 9.53 15.69
C GLY A 49 13.10 8.89 16.27
N LEU A 50 12.37 8.16 15.42
CA LEU A 50 11.14 7.49 15.88
C LEU A 50 11.40 6.33 16.85
N TRP A 51 12.54 5.66 16.73
CA TRP A 51 12.85 4.40 17.44
C TRP A 51 14.33 4.30 17.88
N TRP A 52 15.14 5.29 17.52
CA TRP A 52 16.49 5.47 18.01
C TRP A 52 16.73 6.96 18.27
N ASP A 53 17.75 7.28 19.04
CA ASP A 53 18.25 8.63 19.26
C ASP A 53 19.76 8.65 19.00
N CYS A 54 20.27 9.74 18.46
CA CYS A 54 21.70 9.90 18.25
C CYS A 54 22.19 11.20 18.86
N ILE A 55 23.40 11.15 19.43
CA ILE A 55 24.05 12.28 20.09
C ILE A 55 25.36 12.56 19.37
N ARG A 56 25.65 13.85 19.18
CA ARG A 56 26.89 14.36 18.61
C ARG A 56 27.45 15.44 19.52
N ALA A 57 28.61 15.19 20.12
CA ALA A 57 29.30 16.20 20.92
C ALA A 57 30.02 17.21 20.02
N GLU A 58 29.80 18.51 20.20
CA GLU A 58 30.56 19.57 19.53
C GLU A 58 31.96 19.70 20.16
N LYS A 59 33.02 19.49 19.36
CA LYS A 59 34.41 19.67 19.81
C LYS A 59 34.74 21.16 20.04
N HIS A 60 35.52 21.48 21.08
CA HIS A 60 36.13 22.81 21.24
C HIS A 60 37.48 22.92 20.54
N VAL A 61 37.62 23.98 19.74
CA VAL A 61 38.81 24.85 19.63
C VAL A 61 40.18 24.17 19.84
N VAL A 62 40.72 23.47 18.84
CA VAL A 62 42.20 23.32 18.72
C VAL A 62 42.64 23.25 17.26
N SER A 63 43.39 24.27 16.84
CA SER A 63 44.15 24.39 15.58
C SER A 63 43.36 24.44 14.27
N VAL A 64 43.86 25.25 13.32
CA VAL A 64 43.29 25.54 11.99
C VAL A 64 43.16 24.29 11.09
N GLY A 65 43.60 23.11 11.54
CA GLY A 65 43.60 21.85 10.79
C GLY A 65 42.38 20.93 10.99
N ASP A 66 41.66 21.01 12.12
CA ASP A 66 40.61 20.03 12.48
C ASP A 66 39.18 20.49 12.18
N PHE A 67 39.01 21.54 11.37
CA PHE A 67 37.72 22.17 11.06
C PHE A 67 36.74 21.29 10.26
N TYR A 68 37.16 20.10 9.80
CA TYR A 68 36.35 19.24 8.93
C TYR A 68 36.05 17.84 9.52
N ASP A 69 36.59 17.49 10.69
CA ASP A 69 36.32 16.19 11.33
C ASP A 69 35.18 16.32 12.34
N GLU A 70 33.95 16.35 11.81
CA GLU A 70 32.74 16.21 12.63
C GLU A 70 32.83 14.94 13.49
N THR A 71 32.45 15.05 14.75
CA THR A 71 32.41 13.90 15.66
C THR A 71 31.40 12.85 15.16
N PRO A 72 31.74 11.55 15.29
CA PRO A 72 30.83 10.49 14.88
C PRO A 72 29.54 10.55 15.71
N LEU A 73 28.40 10.33 15.06
CA LEU A 73 27.10 10.20 15.72
C LEU A 73 27.09 8.92 16.59
N HIS A 74 26.78 9.05 17.87
CA HIS A 74 26.58 7.92 18.75
C HIS A 74 25.08 7.65 18.89
N CYS A 75 24.60 6.53 18.35
CA CYS A 75 23.18 6.19 18.30
C CYS A 75 22.82 5.08 19.29
N MET A 76 21.68 5.24 19.97
CA MET A 76 21.09 4.24 20.86
C MET A 76 19.62 4.00 20.51
N TYR A 77 19.11 2.81 20.80
CA TYR A 77 17.73 2.45 20.53
C TYR A 77 16.81 2.81 21.70
N LYS A 78 15.60 3.32 21.40
CA LYS A 78 14.60 3.68 22.44
C LYS A 78 14.01 2.47 23.18
N PHE A 79 14.26 1.26 22.69
CA PHE A 79 13.74 0.00 23.23
C PHE A 79 14.79 -0.79 24.04
N ASP A 80 15.96 -0.22 24.30
CA ASP A 80 16.97 -0.83 25.15
C ASP A 80 16.63 -0.62 26.64
N ASN A 81 16.46 -1.72 27.39
CA ASN A 81 16.18 -1.69 28.83
C ASN A 81 17.32 -1.00 29.62
N SER A 82 18.55 -1.01 29.11
CA SER A 82 19.67 -0.31 29.74
C SER A 82 19.54 1.22 29.63
N ALA A 83 18.94 1.71 28.53
CA ALA A 83 18.59 3.12 28.39
C ALA A 83 17.45 3.50 29.35
N GLU A 84 16.42 2.66 29.48
CA GLU A 84 15.30 2.88 30.40
C GLU A 84 15.74 2.96 31.88
N LEU A 85 16.65 2.08 32.30
CA LEU A 85 17.21 2.08 33.67
C LEU A 85 18.05 3.32 33.98
N VAL A 86 18.85 3.81 33.03
CA VAL A 86 19.61 5.05 33.20
C VAL A 86 18.66 6.24 33.28
N ILE A 87 17.62 6.26 32.44
CA ILE A 87 16.58 7.29 32.44
C ILE A 87 15.82 7.32 33.77
N GLU A 88 15.39 6.17 34.30
CA GLU A 88 14.67 6.07 35.58
C GLU A 88 15.56 6.52 36.76
N ASN A 89 16.85 6.17 36.74
CA ASN A 89 17.78 6.58 37.78
C ASN A 89 18.05 8.10 37.75
N THR A 90 18.16 8.69 36.55
CA THR A 90 18.30 10.15 36.38
C THR A 90 17.01 10.90 36.72
N LEU A 91 15.83 10.34 36.41
CA LEU A 91 14.52 10.90 36.79
C LEU A 91 14.26 10.87 38.30
N ASN A 92 14.80 9.90 39.02
CA ASN A 92 14.66 9.87 40.48
C ASN A 92 15.56 10.92 41.17
N ASN A 93 16.52 11.52 40.45
CA ASN A 93 17.43 12.55 40.94
C ASN A 93 17.29 13.88 40.14
N ILE A 94 16.08 14.24 39.70
CA ILE A 94 15.79 15.46 38.90
C ILE A 94 16.37 16.74 39.50
N ASP A 95 16.42 16.85 40.83
CA ASP A 95 16.95 18.03 41.53
C ASP A 95 18.49 18.13 41.48
N GLU A 96 19.19 17.01 41.24
CA GLU A 96 20.66 16.95 41.10
C GLU A 96 21.12 16.95 39.63
N ASP A 97 20.37 16.29 38.74
CA ASP A 97 20.73 16.11 37.34
C ASP A 97 19.80 16.90 36.41
N GLY A 98 20.24 18.09 35.97
CA GLY A 98 19.53 18.87 34.95
C GLY A 98 19.44 18.21 33.56
N ALA A 99 19.95 16.98 33.41
CA ALA A 99 19.76 16.10 32.26
C ALA A 99 18.47 15.25 32.34
N ALA A 100 17.75 15.27 33.47
CA ALA A 100 16.53 14.47 33.66
C ALA A 100 15.34 14.89 32.78
N GLY A 101 15.26 16.15 32.34
CA GLY A 101 14.25 16.59 31.38
C GLY A 101 14.52 16.11 29.95
N GLU A 102 15.79 15.84 29.63
CA GLU A 102 16.24 15.31 28.35
C GLU A 102 16.04 13.79 28.28
N SER A 103 16.24 13.09 29.40
CA SER A 103 16.08 11.63 29.49
C SER A 103 14.65 11.15 29.19
N GLU A 104 13.62 11.95 29.49
CA GLU A 104 12.21 11.68 29.14
C GLU A 104 11.95 11.56 27.63
N HIS A 105 12.77 12.21 26.79
CA HIS A 105 12.63 12.17 25.33
C HIS A 105 13.19 10.89 24.71
N HIS A 106 14.05 10.18 25.42
CA HIS A 106 14.51 8.83 25.04
C HIS A 106 13.44 7.76 25.26
N ARG A 107 12.39 8.05 26.05
CA ARG A 107 11.33 7.08 26.32
C ARG A 107 10.50 6.79 25.09
N PHE A 108 10.18 5.52 24.86
CA PHE A 108 9.37 5.11 23.73
C PHE A 108 7.88 5.33 23.97
N TRP A 109 7.46 6.59 23.83
CA TRP A 109 6.08 7.05 24.05
C TRP A 109 5.06 6.41 23.09
N ALA A 110 3.78 6.43 23.49
CA ALA A 110 2.68 5.87 22.72
C ALA A 110 2.53 6.49 21.32
N TRP A 111 2.84 7.78 21.17
CA TRP A 111 2.75 8.47 19.89
C TRP A 111 3.84 8.01 18.90
N HIS A 112 5.07 7.75 19.36
CA HIS A 112 6.11 7.13 18.53
C HIS A 112 5.68 5.75 18.02
N LYS A 113 5.12 4.92 18.91
CA LYS A 113 4.57 3.59 18.57
C LYS A 113 3.47 3.69 17.52
N ALA A 114 2.56 4.65 17.67
CA ALA A 114 1.47 4.88 16.73
C ALA A 114 2.00 5.29 15.34
N ILE A 115 2.95 6.23 15.29
CA ILE A 115 3.57 6.66 14.03
C ILE A 115 4.24 5.47 13.32
N LEU A 116 5.09 4.71 14.02
CA LEU A 116 5.77 3.54 13.44
C LEU A 116 4.78 2.50 12.92
N PHE A 117 3.70 2.24 13.66
CA PHE A 117 2.64 1.34 13.20
C PHE A 117 2.03 1.81 11.88
N PHE A 118 1.70 3.10 11.77
CA PHE A 118 1.15 3.67 10.54
C PHE A 118 2.15 3.66 9.39
N ILE A 119 3.42 3.98 9.64
CA ILE A 119 4.48 3.95 8.62
C ILE A 119 4.68 2.52 8.10
N ILE A 120 4.87 1.52 8.97
CA ILE A 120 5.09 0.12 8.57
C ILE A 120 3.87 -0.42 7.80
N THR A 121 2.66 -0.11 8.27
CA THR A 121 1.41 -0.50 7.59
C THR A 121 1.33 0.15 6.22
N SER A 122 1.69 1.43 6.11
CA SER A 122 1.67 2.16 4.83
C SER A 122 2.67 1.59 3.83
N GLU A 123 3.90 1.28 4.25
CA GLU A 123 4.94 0.67 3.42
C GLU A 123 4.53 -0.70 2.89
N PHE A 124 3.97 -1.55 3.77
CA PHE A 124 3.47 -2.86 3.39
C PHE A 124 2.34 -2.77 2.35
N LEU A 125 1.39 -1.85 2.55
CA LEU A 125 0.31 -1.62 1.60
C LEU A 125 0.79 -1.00 0.29
N ALA A 126 1.78 -0.11 0.32
CA ALA A 126 2.41 0.45 -0.88
C ALA A 126 3.13 -0.63 -1.70
N PHE A 127 3.81 -1.56 -1.03
CA PHE A 127 4.42 -2.72 -1.69
C PHE A 127 3.38 -3.63 -2.36
N ILE A 128 2.26 -3.91 -1.68
CA ILE A 128 1.14 -4.65 -2.26
C ILE A 128 0.56 -3.89 -3.46
N ALA A 129 0.43 -2.58 -3.37
CA ALA A 129 -0.06 -1.75 -4.46
C ALA A 129 0.84 -1.84 -5.70
N ILE A 130 2.17 -1.80 -5.56
CA ILE A 130 3.09 -2.02 -6.68
C ILE A 130 2.89 -3.41 -7.29
N CYS A 131 2.86 -4.46 -6.46
CA CYS A 131 2.70 -5.84 -6.92
C CYS A 131 1.39 -6.02 -7.72
N ALA A 132 0.29 -5.43 -7.23
CA ALA A 132 -1.00 -5.43 -7.92
C ALA A 132 -0.97 -4.58 -9.19
N GLY A 133 -0.33 -3.40 -9.15
CA GLY A 133 -0.22 -2.48 -10.29
C GLY A 133 0.58 -3.06 -11.46
N VAL A 134 1.68 -3.78 -11.19
CA VAL A 134 2.47 -4.48 -12.22
C VAL A 134 1.64 -5.58 -12.91
N CYS A 135 0.71 -6.21 -12.18
CA CYS A 135 -0.20 -7.22 -12.72
C CYS A 135 -1.40 -6.64 -13.50
N ALA A 136 -1.64 -5.32 -13.43
CA ALA A 136 -2.79 -4.65 -14.05
C ALA A 136 -2.94 -4.89 -15.56
N PRO A 137 -1.87 -4.95 -16.37
CA PRO A 137 -1.99 -5.26 -17.79
C PRO A 137 -2.49 -6.68 -18.08
N CYS A 138 -2.23 -7.64 -17.18
CA CYS A 138 -2.64 -9.03 -17.31
C CYS A 138 -4.06 -9.25 -16.79
N VAL A 139 -4.40 -8.59 -15.68
CA VAL A 139 -5.67 -8.77 -14.96
C VAL A 139 -6.21 -7.39 -14.55
N PRO A 140 -7.12 -6.77 -15.32
CA PRO A 140 -7.56 -5.40 -15.08
C PRO A 140 -8.18 -5.14 -13.70
N SER A 141 -8.77 -6.15 -13.05
CA SER A 141 -9.32 -6.03 -11.69
C SER A 141 -8.25 -5.68 -10.65
N THR A 142 -6.98 -6.05 -10.90
CA THR A 142 -5.87 -5.73 -10.00
C THR A 142 -5.52 -4.24 -9.98
N ALA A 143 -5.91 -3.46 -11.01
CA ALA A 143 -5.75 -2.00 -11.01
C ALA A 143 -6.61 -1.33 -9.92
N PHE A 144 -7.80 -1.86 -9.65
CA PHE A 144 -8.66 -1.40 -8.56
C PHE A 144 -8.06 -1.76 -7.21
N ALA A 145 -7.60 -3.00 -7.03
CA ALA A 145 -6.95 -3.45 -5.81
C ALA A 145 -5.69 -2.60 -5.51
N SER A 146 -4.88 -2.32 -6.53
CA SER A 146 -3.72 -1.42 -6.45
C SER A 146 -4.12 -0.02 -5.99
N SER A 147 -5.17 0.56 -6.58
CA SER A 147 -5.63 1.91 -6.22
C SER A 147 -6.16 1.99 -4.79
N ILE A 148 -6.91 0.98 -4.34
CA ILE A 148 -7.43 0.92 -2.97
C ILE A 148 -6.29 0.73 -1.97
N ALA A 149 -5.36 -0.18 -2.24
CA ALA A 149 -4.20 -0.41 -1.38
C ALA A 149 -3.34 0.85 -1.25
N LEU A 150 -3.04 1.54 -2.36
CA LEU A 150 -2.28 2.78 -2.33
C LEU A 150 -3.03 3.91 -1.63
N PHE A 151 -4.35 3.99 -1.77
CA PHE A 151 -5.16 4.97 -1.04
C PHE A 151 -5.04 4.79 0.48
N ILE A 152 -5.19 3.55 0.96
CA ILE A 152 -5.06 3.24 2.40
C ILE A 152 -3.62 3.51 2.86
N ALA A 153 -2.61 3.11 2.07
CA ALA A 153 -1.21 3.40 2.38
C ALA A 153 -0.96 4.91 2.54
N MET A 154 -1.42 5.71 1.57
CA MET A 154 -1.30 7.17 1.58
C MET A 154 -2.02 7.81 2.78
N LEU A 155 -3.22 7.33 3.15
CA LEU A 155 -3.91 7.81 4.34
C LEU A 155 -3.15 7.48 5.62
N CYS A 156 -2.65 6.25 5.77
CA CYS A 156 -1.83 5.87 6.93
C CYS A 156 -0.55 6.74 7.02
N SER A 157 0.09 7.02 5.90
CA SER A 157 1.27 7.88 5.81
C SER A 157 0.96 9.34 6.22
N LEU A 158 -0.14 9.91 5.73
CA LEU A 158 -0.61 11.24 6.15
C LEU A 158 -0.98 11.30 7.63
N LEU A 159 -1.56 10.24 8.19
CA LEU A 159 -1.85 10.15 9.62
C LEU A 159 -0.56 10.10 10.44
N ALA A 160 0.47 9.36 9.98
CA ALA A 160 1.78 9.34 10.62
C ALA A 160 2.41 10.75 10.64
N ASP A 161 2.41 11.45 9.51
CA ASP A 161 2.90 12.83 9.39
C ASP A 161 2.13 13.78 10.32
N GLY A 162 0.79 13.66 10.36
CA GLY A 162 -0.07 14.49 11.19
C GLY A 162 0.11 14.26 12.69
N ILE A 163 0.18 12.99 13.12
CA ILE A 163 0.43 12.63 14.53
C ILE A 163 1.79 13.17 14.97
N PHE A 164 2.82 12.97 14.15
CA PHE A 164 4.15 13.51 14.42
C PHE A 164 4.11 15.03 14.55
N PHE A 165 3.53 15.71 13.57
CA PHE A 165 3.50 17.18 13.55
C PHE A 165 2.77 17.74 14.79
N LEU A 166 1.64 17.15 15.18
CA LEU A 166 0.92 17.56 16.38
C LEU A 166 1.72 17.25 17.67
N ALA A 167 2.35 16.08 17.73
CA ALA A 167 3.17 15.68 18.88
C ALA A 167 4.40 16.58 19.02
N ALA A 168 5.10 16.90 17.92
CA ALA A 168 6.29 17.74 17.92
C ALA A 168 5.99 19.21 18.26
N ASN A 169 4.78 19.70 17.97
CA ASN A 169 4.36 21.06 18.34
C ASN A 169 3.76 21.17 19.74
N ARG A 170 3.54 20.04 20.43
CA ARG A 170 3.09 20.05 21.82
C ARG A 170 4.20 20.64 22.70
N VAL A 171 3.83 21.55 23.62
CA VAL A 171 4.77 22.28 24.48
C VAL A 171 5.73 21.34 25.21
N ASP A 172 5.20 20.23 25.75
CA ASP A 172 5.98 19.23 26.51
C ASP A 172 7.07 18.54 25.68
N ASN A 173 6.89 18.47 24.35
CA ASN A 173 7.83 17.81 23.43
C ASN A 173 8.66 18.83 22.62
N ARG A 174 8.18 20.06 22.49
CA ARG A 174 8.86 21.14 21.75
C ARG A 174 10.02 21.71 22.55
N PHE A 175 9.92 21.71 23.88
CA PHE A 175 10.92 22.32 24.74
C PHE A 175 11.58 21.28 25.63
N VAL A 176 12.90 21.15 25.51
CA VAL A 176 13.73 20.36 26.42
C VAL A 176 14.21 21.28 27.54
N GLN A 177 14.05 20.85 28.78
CA GLN A 177 14.59 21.55 29.94
C GLN A 177 16.01 21.02 30.22
N GLY A 178 17.00 21.90 30.14
CA GLY A 178 18.34 21.64 30.64
C GLY A 178 18.54 22.22 32.05
N MET A 179 19.74 22.05 32.60
CA MET A 179 20.09 22.51 33.96
C MET A 179 19.96 24.04 34.14
N VAL A 180 20.23 24.83 33.09
CA VAL A 180 20.33 26.30 33.18
C VAL A 180 19.36 27.01 32.22
N GLY A 181 18.63 26.28 31.38
CA GLY A 181 17.78 26.88 30.37
C GLY A 181 16.82 25.89 29.69
N THR A 182 15.98 26.42 28.80
CA THR A 182 15.09 25.63 27.96
C THR A 182 15.50 25.74 26.49
N TYR A 183 15.57 24.59 25.82
CA TYR A 183 15.99 24.45 24.43
C TYR A 183 14.80 24.07 23.57
N GLU A 184 14.66 24.75 22.42
CA GLU A 184 13.61 24.45 21.47
C GLU A 184 14.07 23.36 20.49
N GLN A 185 13.31 22.25 20.46
CA GLN A 185 13.47 21.21 19.45
C GLN A 185 12.93 21.69 18.10
N ARG A 186 13.73 21.53 17.06
CA ARG A 186 13.35 21.82 15.67
C ARG A 186 12.95 20.54 14.96
N ILE A 187 12.04 20.64 14.01
CA ILE A 187 11.72 19.53 13.11
C ILE A 187 12.95 19.27 12.21
N GLY A 188 13.45 18.03 12.22
CA GLY A 188 14.62 17.64 11.46
C GLY A 188 14.29 17.15 10.05
N TYR A 189 15.34 16.84 9.28
CA TYR A 189 15.22 16.49 7.87
C TYR A 189 14.46 15.17 7.62
N ALA A 190 14.45 14.24 8.59
CA ALA A 190 13.82 12.93 8.43
C ALA A 190 12.31 13.05 8.20
N PHE A 191 11.66 13.97 8.92
CA PHE A 191 10.26 14.28 8.74
C PHE A 191 9.99 14.79 7.32
N TYR A 192 10.83 15.69 6.81
CA TYR A 192 10.66 16.22 5.45
C TYR A 192 10.91 15.16 4.37
N LEU A 193 11.85 14.25 4.56
CA LEU A 193 12.03 13.11 3.66
C LEU A 193 10.81 12.21 3.64
N HIS A 194 10.25 11.87 4.80
CA HIS A 194 9.02 11.09 4.89
C HIS A 194 7.85 11.81 4.20
N LEU A 195 7.64 13.09 4.51
CA LEU A 195 6.60 13.93 3.90
C LEU A 195 6.73 14.02 2.37
N MET A 196 7.95 14.14 1.85
CA MET A 196 8.19 14.12 0.41
C MET A 196 7.81 12.78 -0.21
N GLY A 197 8.08 11.66 0.47
CA GLY A 197 7.62 10.34 0.06
C GLY A 197 6.09 10.24 0.05
N THR A 198 5.41 10.79 1.07
CA THR A 198 3.95 10.89 1.12
C THR A 198 3.39 11.68 -0.08
N LEU A 199 4.02 12.81 -0.45
CA LEU A 199 3.64 13.59 -1.63
C LEU A 199 3.83 12.79 -2.94
N CYS A 200 4.89 12.00 -3.05
CA CYS A 200 5.07 11.07 -4.17
C CYS A 200 3.92 10.05 -4.25
N TRP A 201 3.47 9.49 -3.12
CA TRP A 201 2.32 8.58 -3.08
C TRP A 201 1.00 9.26 -3.45
N ILE A 202 0.79 10.53 -3.10
CA ILE A 202 -0.36 11.31 -3.56
C ILE A 202 -0.35 11.45 -5.09
N GLY A 203 0.81 11.80 -5.67
CA GLY A 203 0.97 11.88 -7.13
C GLY A 203 0.75 10.52 -7.82
N ALA A 204 1.29 9.45 -7.24
CA ALA A 204 1.09 8.08 -7.72
C ALA A 204 -0.38 7.68 -7.67
N PHE A 205 -1.10 8.04 -6.59
CA PHE A 205 -2.51 7.71 -6.44
C PHE A 205 -3.37 8.37 -7.53
N VAL A 206 -3.11 9.63 -7.88
CA VAL A 206 -3.77 10.29 -9.01
C VAL A 206 -3.50 9.55 -10.33
N CYS A 207 -2.25 9.14 -10.58
CA CYS A 207 -1.90 8.35 -11.76
C CYS A 207 -2.63 6.98 -11.78
N SER A 208 -2.76 6.33 -10.62
CA SER A 208 -3.48 5.06 -10.45
C SER A 208 -4.97 5.21 -10.76
N LEU A 209 -5.60 6.29 -10.30
CA LEU A 209 -7.00 6.60 -10.59
C LEU A 209 -7.22 6.84 -12.09
N LEU A 210 -6.37 7.64 -12.73
CA LEU A 210 -6.45 7.92 -14.17
C LEU A 210 -6.26 6.64 -15.00
N THR A 211 -5.33 5.79 -14.59
CA THR A 211 -5.09 4.48 -15.22
C THR A 211 -6.32 3.59 -15.10
N THR A 212 -6.89 3.46 -13.89
CA THR A 212 -8.10 2.67 -13.64
C THR A 212 -9.30 3.19 -14.43
N TYR A 213 -9.50 4.51 -14.45
CA TYR A 213 -10.55 5.15 -15.25
C TYR A 213 -10.43 4.82 -16.75
N LYS A 214 -9.20 4.84 -17.30
CA LYS A 214 -8.96 4.47 -18.70
C LYS A 214 -9.21 2.99 -18.98
N PHE A 215 -8.94 2.10 -18.03
CA PHE A 215 -9.30 0.68 -18.15
C PHE A 215 -10.82 0.47 -18.20
N VAL A 216 -11.58 1.22 -17.39
CA VAL A 216 -13.05 1.13 -17.37
C VAL A 216 -13.69 1.75 -18.62
N SER A 217 -13.29 2.96 -18.99
CA SER A 217 -13.87 3.68 -20.14
C SER A 217 -13.55 3.02 -21.49
N GLY A 218 -12.34 2.47 -21.66
CA GLY A 218 -11.97 1.77 -22.89
C GLY A 218 -12.82 0.53 -23.19
N GLY A 219 -13.31 -0.17 -22.16
CA GLY A 219 -14.23 -1.30 -22.34
C GLY A 219 -15.62 -0.88 -22.83
N GLN A 220 -16.02 0.35 -22.55
CA GLN A 220 -17.33 0.89 -22.95
C GLN A 220 -17.34 1.32 -24.43
N ASP A 221 -16.21 1.87 -24.93
CA ASP A 221 -16.06 2.27 -26.33
C ASP A 221 -15.99 1.08 -27.29
N ASP A 222 -15.34 -0.02 -26.90
CA ASP A 222 -15.30 -1.24 -27.73
C ASP A 222 -16.65 -1.97 -27.75
N GLY A 223 -17.37 -2.03 -26.62
CA GLY A 223 -18.72 -2.59 -26.56
C GLY A 223 -19.77 -1.76 -27.31
N SER A 224 -19.62 -0.43 -27.36
CA SER A 224 -20.47 0.43 -28.18
C SER A 224 -20.24 0.18 -29.69
N LYS A 225 -18.99 -0.06 -30.10
CA LYS A 225 -18.64 -0.39 -31.49
C LYS A 225 -19.09 -1.78 -31.92
N GLU A 226 -19.01 -2.79 -31.04
CA GLU A 226 -19.58 -4.12 -31.34
C GLU A 226 -21.09 -4.08 -31.51
N ASN A 227 -21.80 -3.32 -30.66
CA ASN A 227 -23.24 -3.11 -30.81
C ASN A 227 -23.56 -2.31 -32.07
N LEU A 228 -22.79 -1.27 -32.41
CA LEU A 228 -22.99 -0.50 -33.64
C LEU A 228 -22.70 -1.33 -34.91
N PHE A 229 -21.67 -2.17 -34.88
CA PHE A 229 -21.30 -3.04 -36.00
C PHE A 229 -22.36 -4.14 -36.22
N THR A 230 -22.93 -4.70 -35.15
CA THR A 230 -24.04 -5.67 -35.25
C THR A 230 -25.33 -5.03 -35.79
N TRP A 231 -25.66 -3.79 -35.40
CA TRP A 231 -26.81 -3.06 -36.00
C TRP A 231 -26.58 -2.69 -37.47
N GLN A 232 -25.34 -2.37 -37.87
CA GLN A 232 -25.03 -2.02 -39.25
C GLN A 232 -25.01 -3.26 -40.18
N GLN A 233 -24.73 -4.44 -39.64
CA GLN A 233 -24.81 -5.69 -40.40
C GLN A 233 -26.26 -6.20 -40.58
N GLN A 234 -27.19 -5.78 -39.71
CA GLN A 234 -28.61 -6.13 -39.81
C GLN A 234 -29.43 -5.18 -40.71
N THR A 235 -28.83 -4.09 -41.19
CA THR A 235 -29.49 -3.06 -42.03
C THR A 235 -29.07 -3.08 -43.50
N GLN A 236 -28.41 -4.14 -43.98
CA GLN A 236 -28.32 -4.38 -45.43
C GLN A 236 -29.64 -4.97 -45.95
N PRO A 237 -30.36 -4.29 -46.86
CA PRO A 237 -31.44 -4.93 -47.58
C PRO A 237 -30.84 -6.05 -48.43
N ALA A 238 -31.27 -7.29 -48.17
CA ALA A 238 -30.99 -8.41 -49.05
C ALA A 238 -31.53 -8.07 -50.45
N THR A 239 -30.65 -7.73 -51.38
CA THR A 239 -30.99 -7.71 -52.80
C THR A 239 -31.21 -9.17 -53.21
N LEU A 240 -32.48 -9.58 -53.22
CA LEU A 240 -32.94 -10.85 -53.77
C LEU A 240 -32.55 -10.92 -55.26
N SER A 241 -31.46 -11.62 -55.54
CA SER A 241 -31.11 -12.08 -56.87
C SER A 241 -32.08 -13.19 -57.25
N VAL A 242 -33.09 -12.84 -58.05
CA VAL A 242 -34.00 -13.76 -58.72
C VAL A 242 -33.23 -14.47 -59.83
N ASN A 243 -32.56 -15.59 -59.54
CA ASN A 243 -32.11 -16.51 -60.61
C ASN A 243 -31.79 -17.96 -60.19
N ASP A 244 -31.91 -18.35 -58.92
CA ASP A 244 -31.72 -19.76 -58.53
C ASP A 244 -33.05 -20.43 -58.19
N LEU A 245 -33.71 -21.00 -59.20
CA LEU A 245 -34.81 -21.94 -59.04
C LEU A 245 -34.29 -23.39 -59.10
N PRO A 246 -34.50 -24.23 -58.08
CA PRO A 246 -34.46 -25.67 -58.24
C PRO A 246 -35.86 -26.21 -58.58
N TYR A 247 -35.92 -26.85 -59.75
CA TYR A 247 -36.85 -27.86 -60.25
C TYR A 247 -37.96 -28.38 -59.29
N ARG A 248 -39.21 -28.06 -59.65
CA ARG A 248 -40.48 -28.57 -59.09
C ARG A 248 -40.73 -30.02 -59.55
N ARG A 249 -41.01 -30.94 -58.62
CA ARG A 249 -41.64 -32.25 -58.86
C ARG A 249 -42.95 -32.31 -58.05
N GLU A 250 -44.04 -32.65 -58.73
CA GLU A 250 -45.43 -32.57 -58.26
C GLU A 250 -45.86 -33.78 -57.38
N GLU A 251 -46.52 -33.47 -56.24
CA GLU A 251 -47.76 -34.02 -55.62
C GLU A 251 -47.96 -35.55 -55.36
N PRO A 252 -48.86 -36.01 -54.43
CA PRO A 252 -50.06 -35.29 -53.94
C PRO A 252 -50.38 -35.34 -52.42
N LEU A 253 -51.29 -34.43 -52.05
CA LEU A 253 -52.10 -34.41 -50.83
C LEU A 253 -53.04 -35.61 -50.76
N LEU A 254 -53.11 -36.28 -49.59
CA LEU A 254 -54.34 -36.93 -49.15
C LEU A 254 -54.33 -37.18 -47.64
N GLN A 255 -55.14 -36.36 -46.97
CA GLN A 255 -55.70 -36.59 -45.65
C GLN A 255 -56.58 -37.86 -45.72
N ASP A 256 -56.21 -38.95 -45.06
CA ASP A 256 -57.20 -39.92 -44.59
C ASP A 256 -56.67 -40.87 -43.50
N LYS A 257 -57.47 -40.95 -42.43
CA LYS A 257 -57.71 -42.11 -41.56
C LYS A 257 -56.65 -42.54 -40.53
N PHE A 258 -56.89 -42.08 -39.31
CA PHE A 258 -57.14 -42.93 -38.14
C PHE A 258 -57.05 -44.46 -38.40
N ALA A 259 -56.11 -45.14 -37.76
CA ALA A 259 -56.36 -46.26 -36.83
C ALA A 259 -55.05 -46.97 -36.42
N GLN A 260 -55.05 -47.42 -35.16
CA GLN A 260 -54.22 -48.50 -34.59
C GLN A 260 -52.85 -48.17 -33.95
N SER A 261 -52.98 -47.88 -32.66
CA SER A 261 -52.13 -48.28 -31.54
C SER A 261 -51.31 -49.58 -31.71
N ALA A 262 -50.05 -49.56 -31.25
CA ALA A 262 -49.45 -50.68 -30.52
C ALA A 262 -48.32 -50.19 -29.60
N TYR A 263 -48.45 -50.54 -28.32
CA TYR A 263 -47.51 -50.31 -27.22
C TYR A 263 -46.50 -51.47 -27.12
N ARG A 264 -45.43 -51.25 -26.31
CA ARG A 264 -44.55 -52.23 -25.60
C ARG A 264 -43.14 -52.53 -26.21
N PRO A 265 -42.15 -52.99 -25.41
CA PRO A 265 -41.40 -52.25 -24.38
C PRO A 265 -39.85 -52.42 -24.47
N SER A 266 -39.14 -51.71 -23.60
CA SER A 266 -37.70 -51.85 -23.30
C SER A 266 -37.32 -53.20 -22.63
N PRO A 267 -36.12 -53.77 -22.88
CA PRO A 267 -35.64 -54.97 -22.19
C PRO A 267 -35.04 -54.67 -20.81
N GLN A 268 -35.19 -55.63 -19.89
CA GLN A 268 -34.58 -55.69 -18.54
C GLN A 268 -33.75 -56.97 -18.40
N VAL A 269 -33.06 -57.08 -17.25
CA VAL A 269 -32.58 -58.30 -16.53
C VAL A 269 -31.07 -58.61 -16.71
N PRO A 270 -30.28 -59.14 -15.72
CA PRO A 270 -30.65 -59.64 -14.38
C PRO A 270 -29.86 -59.14 -13.15
N TYR A 271 -30.54 -59.23 -12.00
CA TYR A 271 -30.02 -59.30 -10.64
C TYR A 271 -29.12 -60.53 -10.40
N ARG A 272 -28.06 -60.38 -9.60
CA ARG A 272 -27.35 -61.49 -8.93
C ARG A 272 -27.36 -61.29 -7.42
N THR A 273 -27.74 -62.34 -6.70
CA THR A 273 -28.09 -62.39 -5.28
C THR A 273 -26.85 -62.54 -4.38
N THR A 274 -26.87 -61.77 -3.27
CA THR A 274 -26.39 -62.07 -1.89
C THR A 274 -24.95 -62.52 -1.62
N SER A 275 -24.26 -61.77 -0.76
CA SER A 275 -23.96 -62.20 0.63
C SER A 275 -23.48 -61.01 1.49
N ILE A 276 -24.11 -60.84 2.65
CA ILE A 276 -23.72 -59.90 3.74
C ILE A 276 -22.59 -60.53 4.56
N PRO A 277 -21.61 -59.74 5.03
CA PRO A 277 -21.21 -59.88 6.43
C PRO A 277 -21.08 -58.54 7.18
N GLN A 278 -21.83 -58.52 8.29
CA GLN A 278 -21.60 -57.94 9.62
C GLN A 278 -20.70 -56.70 9.84
N PHE A 279 -21.34 -55.74 10.51
CA PHE A 279 -20.84 -54.69 11.40
C PHE A 279 -19.51 -54.94 12.11
N ARG A 280 -18.68 -53.88 12.19
CA ARG A 280 -17.99 -53.51 13.43
C ARG A 280 -17.77 -52.01 13.52
N GLU A 281 -18.46 -51.38 14.46
CA GLU A 281 -18.12 -50.07 15.01
C GLU A 281 -16.81 -50.17 15.80
N THR A 282 -15.91 -49.21 15.63
CA THR A 282 -15.04 -48.73 16.71
C THR A 282 -14.69 -47.28 16.44
N SER A 283 -15.26 -46.42 17.29
CA SER A 283 -14.81 -45.08 17.63
C SER A 283 -13.45 -45.14 18.33
N ALA A 284 -12.56 -44.21 17.96
CA ALA A 284 -11.56 -43.56 18.82
C ALA A 284 -11.08 -42.30 18.11
#